data_AF-A0A7W2SBF7-F1
#
_entry.id   AF-A0A7W2SBF7-F1
#
_cell.length_a   1.000
_cell.length_b   1.000
_cell.length_c   1.000
_cell.angle_alpha   90.00
_cell.angle_beta   90.00
_cell.angle_gamma   90.00
#
_symmetry.space_group_name_H-M   'P 1'
#
loop_
_entity.id
_entity.type
_entity.pdbx_description
1 polymer ?
#
loop_
_entity_poly.entity_id
_entity_poly.type
_entity_poly.pdbx_seq_one_letter_code
_entity_poly.pdbx_strand_id
1 'polypeptide(L)'
;MLIHEYIVAVDWGTSHLRAFLCKVNKDTPLTLVDKANSLGVNKVIHSFEQTLFDCISPWLSQYGKVPIFMIGQIGSSLGWKETDYLPCPTKLGGIAVKGVNFTCAGHDITIIPGLSCRLSNDNYDVMRGEELQTLGWLQQDTQRFKGTHLVCLPGTHTKWVLIKEGKVELFKTAMTGELFDLLTNHSILIKKCDSTFDQPAFKKGADFTLKSELGSFTHGLFSVRSKQLFGELTNSQASSYLSGLLIGSDVRAAMNAEEWNLPELGEVSIIGAKHLSQQFSQVLEIHGIKTNMCKVTDMTLLGFNAVYQQILALPSQQN
;
A
#
# COMPACT_ATOMS: atom_id res chain seq x y z
N MET A 1 -12.61 24.35 18.24
CA MET A 1 -11.94 23.81 17.03
C MET A 1 -12.65 24.41 15.82
N LEU A 2 -11.94 25.11 14.91
CA LEU A 2 -12.55 25.60 13.67
C LEU A 2 -12.93 24.37 12.82
N ILE A 3 -14.21 24.20 12.52
CA ILE A 3 -14.64 23.17 11.57
C ILE A 3 -14.30 23.70 10.19
N HIS A 4 -13.20 23.20 9.62
CA HIS A 4 -12.81 23.54 8.26
C HIS A 4 -13.78 22.88 7.27
N GLU A 5 -14.24 23.63 6.26
CA GLU A 5 -15.10 23.07 5.20
C GLU A 5 -14.31 22.11 4.30
N TYR A 6 -12.99 22.29 4.19
CA TYR A 6 -12.11 21.50 3.37
C TYR A 6 -10.87 21.04 4.13
N ILE A 7 -10.35 19.88 3.77
CA ILE A 7 -9.05 19.37 4.20
C ILE A 7 -8.22 18.95 2.99
N VAL A 8 -6.91 18.89 3.16
CA VAL A 8 -6.01 18.25 2.20
C VAL A 8 -5.48 16.96 2.80
N ALA A 9 -5.65 15.86 2.07
CA ALA A 9 -5.11 14.55 2.39
C ALA A 9 -3.99 14.20 1.42
N VAL A 10 -2.84 13.73 1.93
CA VAL A 10 -1.64 13.48 1.13
C VAL A 10 -1.10 12.09 1.38
N ASP A 11 -1.13 11.26 0.35
CA ASP A 11 -0.40 9.98 0.30
C ASP A 11 0.93 10.22 -0.42
N TRP A 12 2.00 10.36 0.37
CA TRP A 12 3.31 10.69 -0.15
C TRP A 12 4.26 9.49 -0.05
N GLY A 13 4.22 8.67 -1.09
CA GLY A 13 5.05 7.48 -1.22
C GLY A 13 6.47 7.78 -1.71
N THR A 14 7.25 6.71 -1.86
CA THR A 14 8.63 6.79 -2.36
C THR A 14 8.70 7.47 -3.72
N SER A 15 7.87 7.05 -4.67
CA SER A 15 7.97 7.43 -6.09
C SER A 15 7.06 8.57 -6.52
N HIS A 16 5.93 8.78 -5.81
CA HIS A 16 4.91 9.78 -6.11
C HIS A 16 4.27 10.38 -4.85
N LEU A 17 3.96 11.67 -4.92
CA LEU A 17 3.01 12.35 -4.04
C LEU A 17 1.62 12.30 -4.70
N ARG A 18 0.60 11.90 -3.95
CA ARG A 18 -0.82 11.98 -4.34
C ARG A 18 -1.56 12.81 -3.32
N ALA A 19 -2.09 13.96 -3.73
CA ALA A 19 -2.87 14.84 -2.88
C ALA A 19 -4.35 14.81 -3.28
N PHE A 20 -5.22 14.95 -2.28
CA PHE A 20 -6.67 14.95 -2.42
C PHE A 20 -7.22 16.16 -1.68
N LEU A 21 -7.96 17.01 -2.40
CA LEU A 21 -8.81 18.02 -1.77
C LEU A 21 -10.13 17.36 -1.40
N CYS A 22 -10.50 17.43 -0.13
CA CYS A 22 -11.71 16.79 0.38
C CYS A 22 -12.61 17.81 1.06
N LYS A 23 -13.90 17.79 0.71
CA LYS A 23 -14.95 18.50 1.43
C LYS A 23 -15.36 17.71 2.68
N VAL A 24 -15.44 18.41 3.80
CA VAL A 24 -15.94 17.88 5.06
C VAL A 24 -17.46 17.87 5.05
N ASN A 25 -18.03 16.71 5.40
CA ASN A 25 -19.47 16.55 5.59
C ASN A 25 -19.76 16.23 7.05
N LYS A 26 -20.96 16.60 7.51
CA LYS A 26 -21.37 16.37 8.89
C LYS A 26 -21.65 14.89 9.19
N ASP A 27 -22.38 14.23 8.29
CA ASP A 27 -22.96 12.90 8.53
C ASP A 27 -22.48 11.83 7.52
N THR A 28 -21.67 12.23 6.54
CA THR A 28 -21.13 11.33 5.51
C THR A 28 -19.61 11.40 5.47
N PRO A 29 -18.93 10.37 4.89
CA PRO A 29 -17.49 10.45 4.69
C PRO A 29 -17.07 11.67 3.86
N LEU A 30 -15.80 12.05 4.00
CA LEU A 30 -15.16 13.06 3.16
C LEU A 30 -15.51 12.88 1.67
N THR A 31 -15.91 13.96 1.00
CA THR A 31 -16.17 13.95 -0.44
C THR A 31 -14.94 14.45 -1.18
N LEU A 32 -14.40 13.64 -2.09
CA LEU A 32 -13.32 14.04 -2.97
C LEU A 32 -13.79 15.17 -3.90
N VAL A 33 -13.04 16.27 -3.92
CA VAL A 33 -13.30 17.45 -4.76
C VAL A 33 -12.33 17.48 -5.93
N ASP A 34 -11.04 17.29 -5.66
CA ASP A 34 -9.99 17.37 -6.67
C ASP A 34 -8.76 16.52 -6.29
N LYS A 35 -7.89 16.23 -7.26
CA LYS A 35 -6.64 15.47 -7.09
C LYS A 35 -5.46 16.20 -7.71
N ALA A 36 -4.32 16.13 -7.05
CA ALA A 36 -3.05 16.59 -7.57
C ALA A 36 -1.97 15.53 -7.37
N ASN A 37 -0.92 15.54 -8.19
CA ASN A 37 0.21 14.64 -8.07
C ASN A 37 1.52 15.42 -8.16
N SER A 38 2.54 14.93 -7.47
CA SER A 38 3.89 15.50 -7.54
C SER A 38 4.95 14.42 -7.32
N LEU A 39 6.20 14.83 -7.14
CA LEU A 39 7.35 13.98 -6.93
C LEU A 39 7.23 13.20 -5.61
N GLY A 40 7.58 11.91 -5.64
CA GLY A 40 7.74 11.13 -4.42
C GLY A 40 8.98 11.52 -3.64
N VAL A 41 9.07 11.03 -2.41
CA VAL A 41 10.14 11.37 -1.46
C VAL A 41 11.54 11.20 -2.06
N ASN A 42 11.78 10.13 -2.83
CA ASN A 42 13.10 9.86 -3.41
C ASN A 42 13.51 10.77 -4.58
N LYS A 43 12.60 11.59 -5.09
CA LYS A 43 12.82 12.51 -6.23
C LYS A 43 12.87 13.97 -5.80
N VAL A 44 12.58 14.28 -4.54
CA VAL A 44 12.65 15.65 -4.03
C VAL A 44 14.10 16.03 -3.78
N ILE A 45 14.60 17.02 -4.50
CA ILE A 45 16.00 17.47 -4.42
C ILE A 45 16.15 18.64 -3.44
N HIS A 46 15.15 19.52 -3.36
CA HIS A 46 15.26 20.79 -2.63
C HIS A 46 14.48 20.78 -1.32
N SER A 47 13.16 20.85 -1.40
CA SER A 47 12.31 21.05 -0.24
C SER A 47 10.98 20.31 -0.38
N PHE A 48 10.66 19.50 0.64
CA PHE A 48 9.34 18.88 0.78
C PHE A 48 8.26 19.95 0.96
N GLU A 49 8.53 21.01 1.72
CA GLU A 49 7.61 22.14 1.87
C GLU A 49 7.21 22.70 0.51
N GLN A 50 8.19 23.13 -0.29
CA GLN A 50 7.93 23.71 -1.60
C GLN A 50 7.21 22.72 -2.52
N THR A 51 7.66 21.46 -2.56
CA THR A 51 7.05 20.43 -3.41
C THR A 51 5.57 20.21 -3.08
N LEU A 52 5.21 20.22 -1.80
CA LEU A 52 3.82 20.09 -1.35
C LEU A 52 3.03 21.34 -1.71
N PHE A 53 3.50 22.52 -1.30
CA PHE A 53 2.74 23.77 -1.43
C PHE A 53 2.59 24.20 -2.89
N ASP A 54 3.56 23.94 -3.77
CA ASP A 54 3.41 24.14 -5.21
C ASP A 54 2.30 23.22 -5.76
N CYS A 55 2.29 21.95 -5.35
CA CYS A 55 1.31 20.95 -5.78
C CYS A 55 -0.12 21.30 -5.40
N ILE A 56 -0.33 21.87 -4.21
CA ILE A 56 -1.68 22.20 -3.69
C ILE A 56 -2.03 23.70 -3.78
N SER A 57 -1.14 24.53 -4.33
CA SER A 57 -1.31 25.99 -4.43
C SER A 57 -2.63 26.45 -5.07
N PRO A 58 -3.21 25.76 -6.09
CA PRO A 58 -4.51 26.18 -6.64
C PRO A 58 -5.64 26.08 -5.61
N TRP A 59 -5.60 25.06 -4.76
CA TRP A 59 -6.60 24.85 -3.72
C TRP A 59 -6.46 25.88 -2.59
N LEU A 60 -5.22 26.18 -2.19
CA LEU A 60 -4.96 27.17 -1.14
C LEU A 60 -5.37 28.58 -1.58
N SER A 61 -5.16 28.92 -2.85
CA SER A 61 -5.60 30.19 -3.43
C SER A 61 -7.13 30.35 -3.40
N GLN A 62 -7.85 29.24 -3.55
CA GLN A 62 -9.32 29.25 -3.61
C GLN A 62 -9.98 29.13 -2.22
N TYR A 63 -9.45 28.29 -1.33
CA TYR A 63 -10.11 27.93 -0.07
C TYR A 63 -9.36 28.43 1.18
N GLY A 64 -8.18 29.04 1.02
CA GLY A 64 -7.39 29.59 2.11
C GLY A 64 -6.77 28.51 3.02
N LYS A 65 -6.73 28.80 4.33
CA LYS A 65 -6.11 27.90 5.32
C LYS A 65 -6.95 26.64 5.52
N VAL A 66 -6.34 25.49 5.23
CA VAL A 66 -6.90 24.14 5.42
C VAL A 66 -5.94 23.25 6.21
N PRO A 67 -6.42 22.31 7.04
CA PRO A 67 -5.58 21.31 7.68
C PRO A 67 -5.09 20.28 6.65
N ILE A 68 -3.87 19.77 6.88
CA ILE A 68 -3.20 18.83 5.97
C ILE A 68 -2.86 17.55 6.74
N PHE A 69 -3.34 16.40 6.25
CA PHE A 69 -3.03 15.09 6.80
C PHE A 69 -2.17 14.32 5.82
N MET A 70 -1.03 13.81 6.27
CA MET A 70 -0.07 13.12 5.40
C MET A 70 0.23 11.72 5.90
N ILE A 71 0.38 10.79 4.98
CA ILE A 71 0.83 9.42 5.23
C ILE A 71 1.99 9.06 4.30
N GLY A 72 2.57 7.88 4.54
CA GLY A 72 3.57 7.30 3.65
C GLY A 72 4.99 7.74 4.01
N GLN A 73 5.88 7.62 3.03
CA GLN A 73 7.32 7.79 3.22
C GLN A 73 7.73 9.21 3.63
N ILE A 74 6.86 10.20 3.54
CA ILE A 74 7.12 11.54 4.09
C ILE A 74 7.36 11.52 5.61
N GLY A 75 6.89 10.49 6.30
CA GLY A 75 7.13 10.24 7.72
C GLY A 75 8.31 9.33 8.05
N SER A 76 9.12 8.91 7.07
CA SER A 76 10.30 8.06 7.29
C SER A 76 11.57 8.89 7.56
N SER A 77 12.70 8.24 7.81
CA SER A 77 14.01 8.88 7.96
C SER A 77 14.50 9.59 6.69
N LEU A 78 13.93 9.26 5.52
CA LEU A 78 14.18 9.95 4.24
C LEU A 78 13.15 11.06 3.96
N GLY A 79 12.13 11.18 4.80
CA GLY A 79 11.01 12.07 4.63
C GLY A 79 11.23 13.48 5.21
N TRP A 80 10.14 14.20 5.43
CA TRP A 80 10.17 15.59 5.90
C TRP A 80 10.27 15.66 7.43
N LYS A 81 9.42 14.93 8.14
CA LYS A 81 9.52 14.77 9.59
C LYS A 81 9.26 13.33 9.96
N GLU A 82 10.24 12.71 10.60
CA GLU A 82 10.17 11.33 11.01
C GLU A 82 9.06 11.11 12.04
N THR A 83 8.36 9.98 11.92
CA THR A 83 7.33 9.53 12.85
C THR A 83 7.69 8.13 13.34
N ASP A 84 7.44 7.87 14.62
CA ASP A 84 7.67 6.55 15.20
C ASP A 84 6.84 5.47 14.50
N TYR A 85 7.28 4.21 14.61
CA TYR A 85 6.45 3.06 14.27
C TYR A 85 5.63 2.63 15.49
N LEU A 86 4.34 2.35 15.30
CA LEU A 86 3.52 1.76 16.35
C LEU A 86 3.65 0.23 16.31
N PRO A 87 3.95 -0.43 17.45
CA PRO A 87 4.15 -1.88 17.47
C PRO A 87 2.82 -2.63 17.35
N CYS A 88 2.76 -3.66 16.52
CA CYS A 88 1.67 -4.62 16.49
C CYS A 88 1.74 -5.57 17.72
N PRO A 89 0.59 -6.03 18.24
CA PRO A 89 -0.75 -5.78 17.75
C PRO A 89 -1.25 -4.35 18.02
N THR A 90 -1.86 -3.70 17.03
CA THR A 90 -2.28 -2.30 17.11
C THR A 90 -3.73 -2.11 16.66
N LYS A 91 -4.51 -1.38 17.47
CA LYS A 91 -5.80 -0.81 17.05
C LYS A 91 -5.55 0.43 16.20
N LEU A 92 -6.08 0.46 14.98
CA LEU A 92 -5.95 1.61 14.09
C LEU A 92 -6.86 2.79 14.50
N GLY A 93 -7.84 2.54 15.38
CA GLY A 93 -8.59 3.58 16.06
C GLY A 93 -7.66 4.39 16.98
N GLY A 94 -7.42 5.65 16.63
CA GLY A 94 -6.57 6.58 17.38
C GLY A 94 -5.14 6.73 16.83
N ILE A 95 -4.83 6.12 15.69
CA ILE A 95 -3.50 6.25 15.05
C ILE A 95 -3.12 7.70 14.76
N ALA A 96 -4.11 8.55 14.44
CA ALA A 96 -3.90 9.97 14.17
C ALA A 96 -3.34 10.75 15.37
N VAL A 97 -3.70 10.34 16.59
CA VAL A 97 -3.26 10.97 17.84
C VAL A 97 -1.77 10.74 18.10
N LYS A 98 -1.20 9.71 17.46
CA LYS A 98 0.23 9.38 17.53
C LYS A 98 1.04 10.03 16.41
N GLY A 99 0.42 10.87 15.59
CA GLY A 99 1.08 11.60 14.53
C GLY A 99 1.95 12.75 15.02
N VAL A 100 2.92 13.13 14.18
CA VAL A 100 3.72 14.33 14.38
C VAL A 100 2.96 15.52 13.82
N ASN A 101 2.68 16.49 14.69
CA ASN A 101 1.95 17.71 14.37
C ASN A 101 2.91 18.90 14.26
N PHE A 102 2.73 19.74 13.25
CA PHE A 102 3.47 20.99 13.10
C PHE A 102 2.72 21.98 12.22
N THR A 103 3.09 23.26 12.30
CA THR A 103 2.57 24.29 11.41
C THR A 103 3.61 24.63 10.35
N CYS A 104 3.18 24.81 9.10
CA CYS A 104 4.02 25.23 7.98
C CYS A 104 3.21 26.07 7.00
N ALA A 105 3.76 27.20 6.54
CA ALA A 105 3.06 28.20 5.72
C ALA A 105 1.66 28.61 6.26
N GLY A 106 1.47 28.59 7.59
CA GLY A 106 0.20 28.88 8.24
C GLY A 106 -0.79 27.71 8.30
N HIS A 107 -0.49 26.55 7.71
CA HIS A 107 -1.31 25.33 7.73
C HIS A 107 -0.90 24.39 8.86
N ASP A 108 -1.90 23.77 9.50
CA ASP A 108 -1.67 22.73 10.50
C ASP A 108 -1.53 21.38 9.79
N ILE A 109 -0.39 20.73 9.99
CA ILE A 109 0.02 19.51 9.30
C ILE A 109 0.20 18.38 10.30
N THR A 110 -0.38 17.22 10.01
CA THR A 110 -0.20 15.99 10.79
C THR A 110 0.35 14.90 9.88
N ILE A 111 1.48 14.29 10.26
CA ILE A 111 2.01 13.08 9.61
C ILE A 111 1.64 11.87 10.48
N ILE A 112 0.94 10.91 9.88
CA ILE A 112 0.47 9.69 10.55
C ILE A 112 1.62 8.66 10.61
N PRO A 113 1.83 7.99 11.75
CA PRO A 113 2.89 7.00 11.90
C PRO A 113 2.61 5.71 11.13
N GLY A 114 3.68 4.99 10.77
CA GLY A 114 3.58 3.63 10.26
C GLY A 114 3.44 2.60 11.39
N LEU A 115 3.38 1.32 11.02
CA LEU A 115 3.37 0.21 11.97
C LEU A 115 4.64 -0.63 11.86
N SER A 116 5.03 -1.26 12.97
CA SER A 116 6.07 -2.29 13.02
C SER A 116 5.52 -3.55 13.68
N CYS A 117 6.04 -4.73 13.34
CA CYS A 117 5.76 -5.95 14.08
C CYS A 117 7.02 -6.78 14.26
N ARG A 118 7.07 -7.56 15.34
CA ARG A 118 8.10 -8.58 15.57
C ARG A 118 7.52 -9.94 15.22
N LEU A 119 8.19 -10.65 14.33
CA LEU A 119 7.78 -11.96 13.82
C LEU A 119 8.31 -13.08 14.72
N SER A 120 7.74 -14.28 14.60
CA SER A 120 8.13 -15.46 15.39
C SER A 120 9.58 -15.91 15.16
N ASN A 121 10.17 -15.53 14.03
CA ASN A 121 11.56 -15.81 13.66
C ASN A 121 12.55 -14.71 14.10
N ASP A 122 12.17 -13.88 15.08
CA ASP A 122 12.94 -12.74 15.60
C ASP A 122 13.24 -11.60 14.62
N ASN A 123 12.71 -11.65 13.39
CA ASN A 123 12.78 -10.53 12.46
C ASN A 123 11.73 -9.46 12.77
N TYR A 124 11.96 -8.27 12.24
CA TYR A 124 11.00 -7.18 12.24
C TYR A 124 10.42 -6.96 10.85
N ASP A 125 9.17 -6.52 10.80
CA ASP A 125 8.54 -6.01 9.59
C ASP A 125 8.00 -4.60 9.84
N VAL A 126 7.97 -3.77 8.79
CA VAL A 126 7.48 -2.39 8.84
C VAL A 126 6.58 -2.06 7.65
N MET A 127 5.58 -1.21 7.87
CA MET A 127 4.76 -0.62 6.81
C MET A 127 4.47 0.85 7.12
N ARG A 128 4.26 1.65 6.06
CA ARG A 128 4.07 3.09 6.17
C ARG A 128 3.28 3.59 4.97
N GLY A 129 2.01 3.88 5.21
CA GLY A 129 0.97 4.22 4.25
C GLY A 129 -0.11 3.15 4.17
N GLU A 130 0.27 1.87 4.23
CA GLU A 130 -0.65 0.73 4.15
C GLU A 130 -1.57 0.60 5.37
N GLU A 131 -1.14 1.12 6.53
CA GLU A 131 -1.98 1.19 7.74
C GLU A 131 -3.22 2.06 7.55
N LEU A 132 -3.11 3.14 6.77
CA LEU A 132 -4.25 4.01 6.47
C LEU A 132 -5.25 3.30 5.53
N GLN A 133 -4.75 2.59 4.52
CA GLN A 133 -5.60 1.84 3.60
C GLN A 133 -6.31 0.70 4.33
N THR A 134 -5.61 0.04 5.26
CA THR A 134 -6.18 -0.96 6.16
C THR A 134 -7.25 -0.36 7.08
N LEU A 135 -7.03 0.84 7.61
CA LEU A 135 -8.03 1.58 8.38
C LEU A 135 -9.27 1.88 7.52
N GLY A 136 -9.10 2.35 6.29
CA GLY A 136 -10.22 2.59 5.37
C GLY A 136 -11.00 1.32 5.05
N TRP A 137 -10.30 0.19 4.89
CA TRP A 137 -10.93 -1.12 4.70
C TRP A 137 -11.76 -1.54 5.92
N LEU A 138 -11.28 -1.36 7.14
CA LEU A 138 -12.07 -1.60 8.36
C LEU A 138 -13.33 -0.72 8.41
N GLN A 139 -13.21 0.54 8.01
CA GLN A 139 -14.29 1.53 8.09
C GLN A 139 -15.37 1.36 7.02
N GLN A 140 -15.06 0.67 5.92
CA GLN A 140 -16.02 0.40 4.86
C GLN A 140 -17.14 -0.54 5.31
N ASP A 141 -16.86 -1.48 6.22
CA ASP A 141 -17.84 -2.43 6.73
C ASP A 141 -17.58 -2.76 8.20
N THR A 142 -18.53 -2.39 9.05
CA THR A 142 -18.47 -2.63 10.51
C THR A 142 -18.30 -4.11 10.90
N GLN A 143 -18.67 -5.06 10.04
CA GLN A 143 -18.44 -6.49 10.31
C GLN A 143 -16.95 -6.86 10.31
N ARG A 144 -16.10 -6.08 9.63
CA ARG A 144 -14.65 -6.30 9.56
C ARG A 144 -13.93 -6.03 10.88
N PHE A 145 -14.60 -5.41 11.84
CA PHE A 145 -14.09 -5.27 13.22
C PHE A 145 -14.20 -6.56 14.04
N LYS A 146 -14.85 -7.61 13.53
CA LYS A 146 -15.01 -8.90 14.20
C LYS A 146 -14.32 -10.00 13.40
N GLY A 147 -13.83 -11.02 14.09
CA GLY A 147 -13.22 -12.19 13.47
C GLY A 147 -11.79 -11.94 12.98
N THR A 148 -11.32 -12.84 12.11
CA THR A 148 -9.98 -12.81 11.53
C THR A 148 -10.06 -12.59 10.03
N HIS A 149 -9.23 -11.68 9.51
CA HIS A 149 -9.20 -11.32 8.10
C HIS A 149 -7.75 -11.22 7.61
N LEU A 150 -7.53 -11.46 6.33
CA LEU A 150 -6.25 -11.19 5.69
C LEU A 150 -6.43 -10.21 4.53
N VAL A 151 -5.64 -9.14 4.56
CA VAL A 151 -5.63 -8.10 3.54
C VAL A 151 -4.29 -8.14 2.81
N CYS A 152 -4.33 -8.36 1.51
CA CYS A 152 -3.18 -8.23 0.61
C CYS A 152 -3.16 -6.80 0.04
N LEU A 153 -2.04 -6.10 0.18
CA LEU A 153 -1.81 -4.78 -0.41
C LEU A 153 -0.64 -4.84 -1.40
N PRO A 154 -0.89 -5.23 -2.68
CA PRO A 154 0.16 -5.30 -3.69
C PRO A 154 0.75 -3.94 -4.03
N GLY A 155 2.07 -3.90 -4.22
CA GLY A 155 2.80 -2.70 -4.63
C GLY A 155 4.28 -2.99 -4.87
N THR A 156 5.13 -1.97 -4.74
CA THR A 156 6.60 -2.14 -4.71
C THR A 156 6.99 -3.18 -3.63
N HIS A 157 6.37 -3.05 -2.46
CA HIS A 157 6.41 -4.02 -1.38
C HIS A 157 4.99 -4.49 -1.08
N THR A 158 4.67 -5.74 -1.42
CA THR A 158 3.37 -6.33 -1.07
C THR A 158 3.30 -6.50 0.44
N LYS A 159 2.22 -6.03 1.06
CA LYS A 159 1.91 -6.32 2.46
C LYS A 159 0.81 -7.37 2.56
N TRP A 160 1.02 -8.40 3.37
CA TRP A 160 -0.03 -9.32 3.83
C TRP A 160 -0.32 -9.02 5.28
N VAL A 161 -1.47 -8.40 5.54
CA VAL A 161 -1.83 -7.84 6.85
C VAL A 161 -2.89 -8.73 7.50
N LEU A 162 -2.50 -9.36 8.61
CA LEU A 162 -3.40 -10.16 9.43
C LEU A 162 -4.15 -9.27 10.42
N ILE A 163 -5.47 -9.31 10.33
CA ILE A 163 -6.36 -8.51 11.18
C ILE A 163 -7.15 -9.45 12.08
N LYS A 164 -7.16 -9.18 13.39
CA LYS A 164 -7.96 -9.91 14.39
C LYS A 164 -8.75 -8.94 15.24
N GLU A 165 -10.06 -9.10 15.29
CA GLU A 165 -10.96 -8.25 16.11
C GLU A 165 -10.70 -6.74 15.90
N GLY A 166 -10.57 -6.34 14.63
CA GLY A 166 -10.33 -4.95 14.22
C GLY A 166 -8.93 -4.40 14.54
N LYS A 167 -7.98 -5.25 14.93
CA LYS A 167 -6.57 -4.89 15.18
C LYS A 167 -5.69 -5.45 14.08
N VAL A 168 -4.66 -4.69 13.69
CA VAL A 168 -3.55 -5.27 12.93
C VAL A 168 -2.73 -6.10 13.90
N GLU A 169 -2.77 -7.42 13.74
CA GLU A 169 -2.08 -8.36 14.62
C GLU A 169 -0.61 -8.48 14.25
N LEU A 170 -0.34 -8.63 12.95
CA LEU A 170 0.98 -8.62 12.33
C LEU A 170 0.81 -8.45 10.82
N PHE A 171 1.94 -8.31 10.13
CA PHE A 171 1.97 -8.34 8.69
C PHE A 171 3.29 -8.93 8.19
N LYS A 172 3.27 -9.43 6.96
CA LYS A 172 4.48 -9.87 6.26
C LYS A 172 4.66 -9.11 4.95
N THR A 173 5.88 -8.71 4.67
CA THR A 173 6.25 -7.98 3.47
C THR A 173 6.93 -8.90 2.46
N ALA A 174 6.50 -8.82 1.20
CA ALA A 174 7.23 -9.36 0.08
C ALA A 174 7.68 -8.22 -0.84
N MET A 175 8.95 -8.22 -1.25
CA MET A 175 9.52 -7.22 -2.16
C MET A 175 9.20 -7.51 -3.64
N THR A 176 7.99 -7.99 -3.92
CA THR A 176 7.57 -8.55 -5.22
C THR A 176 7.68 -7.53 -6.35
N GLY A 177 7.16 -6.31 -6.16
CA GLY A 177 7.23 -5.25 -7.16
C GLY A 177 8.64 -4.67 -7.33
N GLU A 178 9.41 -4.52 -6.24
CA GLU A 178 10.80 -4.07 -6.30
C GLU A 178 11.69 -5.08 -7.03
N LEU A 179 11.55 -6.38 -6.75
CA LEU A 179 12.26 -7.43 -7.49
C LEU A 179 11.87 -7.43 -8.95
N PHE A 180 10.58 -7.23 -9.28
CA PHE A 180 10.16 -7.12 -10.67
C PHE A 180 10.88 -5.98 -11.39
N ASP A 181 10.93 -4.79 -10.78
CA ASP A 181 11.61 -3.63 -11.36
C ASP A 181 13.12 -3.87 -11.52
N LEU A 182 13.80 -4.32 -10.46
CA LEU A 182 15.23 -4.62 -10.48
C LEU A 182 15.60 -5.69 -11.52
N LEU A 183 14.84 -6.78 -11.58
CA LEU A 183 15.12 -7.89 -12.51
C LEU A 183 14.76 -7.55 -13.96
N THR A 184 13.84 -6.62 -14.18
CA THR A 184 13.49 -6.15 -15.52
C THR A 184 14.49 -5.13 -16.05
N ASN A 185 14.94 -4.20 -15.21
CA ASN A 185 15.70 -3.03 -15.64
C ASN A 185 17.20 -3.10 -15.34
N HIS A 186 17.61 -3.92 -14.36
CA HIS A 186 18.99 -3.98 -13.87
C HIS A 186 19.58 -5.40 -13.88
N SER A 187 18.96 -6.34 -14.59
CA SER A 187 19.42 -7.71 -14.73
C SER A 187 19.41 -8.18 -16.19
N ILE A 188 20.15 -9.26 -16.48
CA ILE A 188 20.19 -9.89 -17.81
C ILE A 188 18.92 -10.67 -18.15
N LEU A 189 18.00 -10.83 -17.18
CA LEU A 189 16.82 -11.70 -17.33
C LEU A 189 15.90 -11.24 -18.46
N ILE A 190 15.77 -9.93 -18.67
CA ILE A 190 14.94 -9.37 -19.73
C ILE A 190 15.86 -8.76 -20.80
N LYS A 191 15.82 -9.30 -22.02
CA LYS A 191 16.67 -8.80 -23.13
C LYS A 191 16.30 -7.38 -23.55
N LYS A 192 15.00 -7.10 -23.61
CA LYS A 192 14.42 -5.81 -23.95
C LYS A 192 13.08 -5.71 -23.23
N CYS A 193 12.93 -4.69 -22.40
CA CYS A 193 11.67 -4.43 -21.73
C CYS A 193 10.60 -4.04 -22.78
N ASP A 194 9.47 -4.72 -22.71
CA ASP A 194 8.24 -4.42 -23.43
C ASP A 194 7.12 -4.46 -22.38
N SER A 195 6.26 -3.44 -22.41
CA SER A 195 5.19 -3.22 -21.43
C SER A 195 3.87 -3.93 -21.81
N THR A 196 3.85 -4.62 -22.95
CA THR A 196 2.68 -5.37 -23.40
C THR A 196 2.44 -6.57 -22.47
N PHE A 197 1.29 -6.60 -21.81
CA PHE A 197 0.92 -7.69 -20.93
C PHE A 197 0.40 -8.90 -21.73
N ASP A 198 0.98 -10.07 -21.48
CA ASP A 198 0.61 -11.37 -22.07
C ASP A 198 0.09 -12.31 -20.97
N GLN A 199 -1.24 -12.46 -20.94
CA GLN A 199 -1.93 -13.27 -19.93
C GLN A 199 -1.51 -14.75 -19.91
N PRO A 200 -1.33 -15.44 -21.06
CA PRO A 200 -0.81 -16.81 -21.06
C PRO A 200 0.60 -16.95 -20.46
N ALA A 201 1.51 -16.04 -20.78
CA ALA A 201 2.88 -16.05 -20.26
C ALA A 201 2.90 -15.77 -18.75
N PHE A 202 2.08 -14.82 -18.28
CA PHE A 202 1.87 -14.58 -16.86
C PHE A 202 1.43 -15.84 -16.13
N LYS A 203 0.39 -16.52 -16.62
CA LYS A 203 -0.09 -17.77 -16.01
C LYS A 203 0.99 -18.85 -16.00
N LYS A 204 1.77 -18.99 -17.08
CA LYS A 204 2.89 -19.95 -17.14
C LYS A 204 3.94 -19.69 -16.04
N GLY A 205 4.27 -18.42 -15.79
CA GLY A 205 5.20 -18.03 -14.74
C GLY A 205 4.66 -18.33 -13.34
N ALA A 206 3.40 -17.99 -13.09
CA ALA A 206 2.74 -18.30 -11.83
C ALA A 206 2.67 -19.81 -11.59
N ASP A 207 2.18 -20.57 -12.57
CA ASP A 207 2.09 -22.03 -12.51
C ASP A 207 3.45 -22.67 -12.24
N PHE A 208 4.54 -22.17 -12.84
CA PHE A 208 5.89 -22.67 -12.59
C PHE A 208 6.22 -22.64 -11.11
N THR A 209 6.10 -21.48 -10.46
CA THR A 209 6.43 -21.35 -9.04
C THR A 209 5.47 -22.16 -8.18
N LEU A 210 4.18 -22.12 -8.47
CA LEU A 210 3.16 -22.81 -7.67
C LEU A 210 3.31 -24.34 -7.70
N LYS A 211 3.83 -24.91 -8.80
CA LYS A 211 4.02 -26.37 -8.97
C LYS A 211 5.43 -26.86 -8.66
N SER A 212 6.38 -25.94 -8.48
CA SER A 212 7.78 -26.29 -8.20
C SER A 212 7.99 -26.72 -6.75
N GLU A 213 9.03 -27.52 -6.52
CA GLU A 213 9.52 -27.83 -5.18
C GLU A 213 9.89 -26.56 -4.39
N LEU A 214 9.94 -26.69 -3.08
CA LEU A 214 10.40 -25.61 -2.21
C LEU A 214 11.86 -25.25 -2.54
N GLY A 215 12.19 -23.96 -2.55
CA GLY A 215 13.55 -23.48 -2.84
C GLY A 215 13.88 -23.27 -4.33
N SER A 216 13.01 -23.63 -5.27
CA SER A 216 13.28 -23.44 -6.71
C SER A 216 13.22 -21.98 -7.20
N PHE A 217 13.07 -20.99 -6.33
CA PHE A 217 12.85 -19.60 -6.73
C PHE A 217 14.02 -19.03 -7.55
N THR A 218 15.24 -19.10 -7.04
CA THR A 218 16.44 -18.54 -7.69
C THR A 218 16.75 -19.23 -9.02
N HIS A 219 16.67 -20.56 -9.05
CA HIS A 219 16.80 -21.34 -10.29
C HIS A 219 15.67 -21.02 -11.28
N GLY A 220 14.46 -20.84 -10.77
CA GLY A 220 13.28 -20.44 -11.52
C GLY A 220 13.41 -19.09 -12.21
N LEU A 221 14.00 -18.10 -11.53
CA LEU A 221 14.21 -16.76 -12.12
C LEU A 221 15.02 -16.83 -13.42
N PHE A 222 16.04 -17.69 -13.49
CA PHE A 222 16.84 -17.82 -14.71
C PHE A 222 16.05 -18.44 -15.88
N SER A 223 14.93 -19.13 -15.61
CA SER A 223 14.04 -19.64 -16.67
C SER A 223 13.47 -18.53 -17.55
N VAL A 224 13.35 -17.30 -17.03
CA VAL A 224 12.94 -16.11 -17.80
C VAL A 224 13.91 -15.90 -18.97
N ARG A 225 15.22 -15.98 -18.72
CA ARG A 225 16.26 -15.79 -19.73
C ARG A 225 16.41 -16.99 -20.64
N SER A 226 16.50 -18.20 -20.07
CA SER A 226 16.74 -19.41 -20.87
C SER A 226 15.61 -19.65 -21.86
N LYS A 227 14.34 -19.43 -21.47
CA LYS A 227 13.20 -19.55 -22.38
C LYS A 227 13.24 -18.56 -23.54
N GLN A 228 13.74 -17.34 -23.34
CA GLN A 228 13.98 -16.41 -24.46
C GLN A 228 15.10 -16.91 -25.39
N LEU A 229 16.19 -17.45 -24.84
CA LEU A 229 17.32 -17.98 -25.62
C LEU A 229 16.91 -19.15 -26.52
N PHE A 230 15.98 -19.98 -26.05
CA PHE A 230 15.44 -21.11 -26.81
C PHE A 230 14.15 -20.77 -27.59
N GLY A 231 13.77 -19.49 -27.67
CA GLY A 231 12.63 -19.03 -28.47
C GLY A 231 11.24 -19.40 -27.93
N GLU A 232 11.14 -19.85 -26.67
CA GLU A 232 9.85 -20.18 -26.01
C GLU A 232 9.09 -18.95 -25.51
N LEU A 233 9.80 -17.83 -25.29
CA LEU A 233 9.22 -16.56 -24.89
C LEU A 233 9.73 -15.44 -25.80
N THR A 234 8.81 -14.60 -26.27
CA THR A 234 9.15 -13.30 -26.85
C THR A 234 9.60 -12.32 -25.76
N ASN A 235 10.15 -11.16 -26.16
CA ASN A 235 10.50 -10.09 -25.22
C ASN A 235 9.26 -9.60 -24.43
N SER A 236 8.10 -9.45 -25.09
CA SER A 236 6.84 -9.05 -24.45
C SER A 236 6.33 -10.09 -23.45
N GLN A 237 6.46 -11.37 -23.79
CA GLN A 237 6.05 -12.46 -22.92
C GLN A 237 6.97 -12.64 -21.71
N ALA A 238 8.27 -12.34 -21.85
CA ALA A 238 9.24 -12.51 -20.78
C ALA A 238 8.91 -11.68 -19.54
N SER A 239 8.52 -10.41 -19.70
CA SER A 239 8.11 -9.55 -18.58
C SER A 239 6.87 -10.10 -17.88
N SER A 240 5.87 -10.54 -18.66
CA SER A 240 4.63 -11.11 -18.10
C SER A 240 4.90 -12.43 -17.36
N TYR A 241 5.75 -13.30 -17.91
CA TYR A 241 6.21 -14.53 -17.26
C TYR A 241 6.97 -14.25 -15.95
N LEU A 242 7.88 -13.28 -15.94
CA LEU A 242 8.59 -12.86 -14.72
C LEU A 242 7.60 -12.34 -13.66
N SER A 243 6.65 -11.49 -14.04
CA SER A 243 5.60 -10.99 -13.14
C SER A 243 4.81 -12.13 -12.52
N GLY A 244 4.37 -13.10 -13.34
CA GLY A 244 3.67 -14.29 -12.87
C GLY A 244 4.49 -15.13 -11.91
N LEU A 245 5.77 -15.35 -12.22
CA LEU A 245 6.69 -16.11 -11.37
C LEU A 245 6.86 -15.46 -9.99
N LEU A 246 7.06 -14.14 -9.95
CA LEU A 246 7.25 -13.37 -8.72
C LEU A 246 5.96 -13.33 -7.87
N ILE A 247 4.81 -13.01 -8.48
CA ILE A 247 3.52 -13.01 -7.78
C ILE A 247 3.15 -14.42 -7.32
N GLY A 248 3.41 -15.44 -8.13
CA GLY A 248 3.26 -16.85 -7.75
C GLY A 248 4.12 -17.23 -6.54
N SER A 249 5.35 -16.70 -6.45
CA SER A 249 6.22 -16.92 -5.28
C SER A 249 5.70 -16.24 -4.03
N ASP A 250 5.22 -14.99 -4.16
CA ASP A 250 4.62 -14.21 -3.08
C ASP A 250 3.38 -14.92 -2.52
N VAL A 251 2.42 -15.26 -3.40
CA VAL A 251 1.20 -15.99 -3.01
C VAL A 251 1.53 -17.34 -2.39
N ARG A 252 2.49 -18.10 -2.93
CA ARG A 252 2.92 -19.37 -2.33
C ARG A 252 3.49 -19.16 -0.92
N ALA A 253 4.28 -18.10 -0.71
CA ALA A 253 4.80 -17.78 0.62
C ALA A 253 3.66 -17.42 1.59
N ALA A 254 2.68 -16.64 1.14
CA ALA A 254 1.50 -16.31 1.94
C ALA A 254 0.64 -17.54 2.26
N MET A 255 0.48 -18.48 1.32
CA MET A 255 -0.27 -19.72 1.55
C MET A 255 0.37 -20.63 2.60
N ASN A 256 1.70 -20.58 2.73
CA ASN A 256 2.47 -21.42 3.65
C ASN A 256 2.94 -20.67 4.92
N ALA A 257 2.42 -19.46 5.15
CA ALA A 257 2.70 -18.72 6.37
C ALA A 257 2.04 -19.41 7.58
N GLU A 258 2.78 -19.55 8.68
CA GLU A 258 2.28 -20.23 9.90
C GLU A 258 1.25 -19.39 10.68
N GLU A 259 1.21 -18.08 10.44
CA GLU A 259 0.41 -17.12 11.20
C GLU A 259 -1.06 -17.09 10.80
N TRP A 260 -1.42 -17.66 9.66
CA TRP A 260 -2.78 -17.72 9.15
C TRP A 260 -3.06 -18.95 8.28
N ASN A 261 -4.33 -19.28 8.12
CA ASN A 261 -4.79 -20.37 7.26
C ASN A 261 -5.79 -19.83 6.23
N LEU A 262 -5.36 -19.69 4.98
CA LEU A 262 -6.18 -19.08 3.90
C LEU A 262 -7.52 -19.81 3.67
N PRO A 263 -7.57 -21.16 3.58
CA PRO A 263 -8.84 -21.90 3.56
C PRO A 263 -9.81 -21.56 4.70
N GLU A 264 -9.32 -21.39 5.93
CA GLU A 264 -10.16 -21.08 7.09
C GLU A 264 -10.69 -19.63 7.07
N LEU A 265 -9.90 -18.71 6.51
CA LEU A 265 -10.30 -17.30 6.35
C LEU A 265 -11.40 -17.13 5.28
N GLY A 266 -11.48 -18.06 4.32
CA GLY A 266 -12.52 -18.11 3.29
C GLY A 266 -12.39 -17.07 2.17
N GLU A 267 -11.83 -15.88 2.44
CA GLU A 267 -11.60 -14.79 1.49
C GLU A 267 -10.35 -13.96 1.84
N VAL A 268 -9.65 -13.46 0.83
CA VAL A 268 -8.59 -12.44 0.95
C VAL A 268 -9.05 -11.12 0.34
N SER A 269 -9.01 -10.04 1.11
CA SER A 269 -9.24 -8.70 0.56
C SER A 269 -7.97 -8.17 -0.12
N ILE A 270 -8.09 -7.60 -1.31
CA ILE A 270 -6.94 -7.06 -2.07
C ILE A 270 -7.12 -5.56 -2.27
N ILE A 271 -6.17 -4.76 -1.81
CA ILE A 271 -6.19 -3.30 -1.93
C ILE A 271 -4.98 -2.86 -2.78
N GLY A 272 -5.21 -2.38 -3.99
CA GLY A 272 -4.11 -1.98 -4.86
C GLY A 272 -4.54 -1.35 -6.18
N ALA A 273 -3.57 -1.14 -7.07
CA ALA A 273 -3.85 -0.73 -8.44
C ALA A 273 -4.59 -1.85 -9.18
N LYS A 274 -5.62 -1.50 -9.96
CA LYS A 274 -6.55 -2.46 -10.59
C LYS A 274 -5.84 -3.64 -11.27
N HIS A 275 -4.86 -3.37 -12.13
CA HIS A 275 -4.16 -4.41 -12.88
C HIS A 275 -3.39 -5.37 -11.96
N LEU A 276 -2.72 -4.84 -10.94
CA LEU A 276 -1.91 -5.62 -10.00
C LEU A 276 -2.82 -6.43 -9.06
N SER A 277 -3.90 -5.83 -8.58
CA SER A 277 -4.93 -6.55 -7.80
C SER A 277 -5.52 -7.73 -8.59
N GLN A 278 -5.79 -7.54 -9.88
CA GLN A 278 -6.28 -8.61 -10.75
C GLN A 278 -5.27 -9.75 -10.90
N GLN A 279 -3.98 -9.44 -11.03
CA GLN A 279 -2.92 -10.46 -11.11
C GLN A 279 -2.81 -11.28 -9.82
N PHE A 280 -2.82 -10.64 -8.65
CA PHE A 280 -2.86 -11.36 -7.37
C PHE A 280 -4.13 -12.19 -7.22
N SER A 281 -5.30 -11.64 -7.61
CA SER A 281 -6.58 -12.35 -7.59
C SER A 281 -6.52 -13.64 -8.40
N GLN A 282 -6.05 -13.56 -9.64
CA GLN A 282 -5.93 -14.72 -10.53
C GLN A 282 -5.03 -15.82 -9.93
N VAL A 283 -3.92 -15.46 -9.29
CA VAL A 283 -2.99 -16.43 -8.70
C VAL A 283 -3.57 -17.09 -7.45
N LEU A 284 -4.30 -16.34 -6.63
CA LEU A 284 -5.04 -16.87 -5.47
C LEU A 284 -6.19 -17.80 -5.91
N GLU A 285 -6.94 -17.42 -6.93
CA GLU A 285 -8.06 -18.19 -7.46
C GLU A 285 -7.63 -19.54 -8.06
N ILE A 286 -6.40 -19.67 -8.58
CA ILE A 286 -5.82 -20.96 -9.01
C ILE A 286 -5.86 -21.99 -7.87
N HIS A 287 -5.80 -21.54 -6.61
CA HIS A 287 -5.85 -22.40 -5.41
C HIS A 287 -7.22 -22.38 -4.72
N GLY A 288 -8.26 -21.89 -5.39
CA GLY A 288 -9.61 -21.83 -4.84
C GLY A 288 -9.79 -20.83 -3.70
N ILE A 289 -8.82 -19.92 -3.50
CA ILE A 289 -8.93 -18.86 -2.50
C ILE A 289 -9.78 -17.74 -3.10
N LYS A 290 -10.90 -17.42 -2.45
CA LYS A 290 -11.76 -16.32 -2.88
C LYS A 290 -11.08 -14.98 -2.58
N THR A 291 -11.38 -13.99 -3.40
CA THR A 291 -10.78 -12.67 -3.27
C THR A 291 -11.83 -11.58 -3.40
N ASN A 292 -11.56 -10.46 -2.74
CA ASN A 292 -12.39 -9.26 -2.83
C ASN A 292 -11.51 -8.04 -3.10
N MET A 293 -11.56 -7.54 -4.34
CA MET A 293 -10.75 -6.40 -4.75
C MET A 293 -11.42 -5.08 -4.34
N CYS A 294 -10.71 -4.31 -3.51
CA CYS A 294 -11.09 -2.98 -3.09
C CYS A 294 -10.31 -1.93 -3.87
N LYS A 295 -10.99 -0.83 -4.27
CA LYS A 295 -10.32 0.29 -4.94
C LYS A 295 -9.41 1.01 -3.95
N VAL A 296 -8.12 1.07 -4.24
CA VAL A 296 -7.12 1.71 -3.35
C VAL A 296 -7.48 3.15 -3.00
N THR A 297 -7.99 3.94 -3.95
CA THR A 297 -8.38 5.34 -3.69
C THR A 297 -9.52 5.44 -2.67
N ASP A 298 -10.52 4.56 -2.76
CA ASP A 298 -11.66 4.57 -1.85
C ASP A 298 -11.20 4.22 -0.43
N MET A 299 -10.31 3.22 -0.29
CA MET A 299 -9.73 2.83 0.99
C MET A 299 -8.85 3.94 1.57
N THR A 300 -8.03 4.59 0.76
CA THR A 300 -7.24 5.76 1.19
C THR A 300 -8.15 6.88 1.71
N LEU A 301 -9.20 7.25 0.98
CA LEU A 301 -10.13 8.33 1.38
C LEU A 301 -10.93 7.98 2.64
N LEU A 302 -11.41 6.73 2.78
CA LEU A 302 -12.07 6.27 4.00
C LEU A 302 -11.11 6.26 5.19
N GLY A 303 -9.85 5.90 4.98
CA GLY A 303 -8.81 5.96 6.01
C GLY A 303 -8.56 7.41 6.46
N PHE A 304 -8.42 8.34 5.52
CA PHE A 304 -8.29 9.77 5.84
C PHE A 304 -9.53 10.34 6.55
N ASN A 305 -10.72 9.92 6.14
CA ASN A 305 -11.95 10.28 6.85
C ASN A 305 -11.88 9.83 8.31
N ALA A 306 -11.47 8.59 8.57
CA ALA A 306 -11.34 8.09 9.94
C ALA A 306 -10.27 8.83 10.75
N VAL A 307 -9.12 9.15 10.14
CA VAL A 307 -8.07 9.99 10.76
C VAL A 307 -8.63 11.37 11.14
N TYR A 308 -9.34 12.01 10.23
CA TYR A 308 -9.95 13.31 10.48
C TYR A 308 -10.96 13.27 11.64
N GLN A 309 -11.83 12.26 11.65
CA GLN A 309 -12.81 12.07 12.74
C GLN A 309 -12.13 11.79 14.10
N GLN A 310 -11.02 11.04 14.11
CA GLN A 310 -10.25 10.81 15.34
C GLN A 310 -9.70 12.12 15.94
N ILE A 311 -9.26 13.04 15.08
CA ILE A 311 -8.72 14.34 15.50
C ILE A 311 -9.84 15.27 15.99
N LEU A 312 -10.99 15.29 15.31
CA LEU A 312 -12.17 16.04 15.78
C LEU A 312 -12.69 15.56 17.14
N ALA A 313 -12.58 14.27 17.42
CA ALA A 313 -13.00 13.67 18.67
C ALA A 313 -12.06 13.98 19.86
N LEU A 314 -10.87 14.55 19.60
CA LEU A 314 -9.98 14.97 20.68
C LEU A 314 -10.61 16.12 21.48
N PRO A 315 -10.57 16.08 22.81
CA PRO A 315 -10.91 17.25 23.62
C PRO A 315 -10.09 18.43 23.11
N SER A 316 -10.74 19.58 22.90
CA SER A 316 -10.00 20.81 22.60
C SER A 316 -8.99 21.00 23.73
N GLN A 317 -7.70 20.84 23.45
CA GLN A 317 -6.66 21.23 24.39
C GLN A 317 -6.80 22.75 24.52
N GLN A 318 -7.54 23.17 25.55
CA GLN A 318 -7.50 24.54 26.06
C GLN A 318 -6.09 24.74 26.59
N ASN A 319 -5.26 25.42 25.81
CA ASN A 319 -4.22 26.28 26.35
C ASN A 319 -4.80 27.69 26.45
#